data_AF-A0A7X4YMF5-F1
#
_entry.id   AF-A0A7X4YMF5-F1
#
_cell.length_a   1.000
_cell.length_b   1.000
_cell.length_c   1.000
_cell.angle_alpha   90.00
_cell.angle_beta   90.00
_cell.angle_gamma   90.00
#
_symmetry.space_group_name_H-M   'P 1'
#
loop_
_entity.id
_entity.type
_entity.pdbx_description
1 polymer ?
#
loop_
_entity_poly.entity_id
_entity_poly.type
_entity_poly.pdbx_seq_one_letter_code
_entity_poly.pdbx_strand_id
1 'polypeptide(L)'
;MRWSKAVRKADLDALLAMFKSVVKTAKLNSFSVNGIGYFVDFAFEEPVLQYTNGTTIPPGSTQFTFSTPIHQAIARAVLPFYRALASSKSYAAALAAAINGNHAARVRSLIRRKVPTAALKCIQIRFSGLFLDFAYASSKFTYRNLLFREITG
;
A
#
# COMPACT_ATOMS: atom_id res chain seq x y z
N MET A 1 -9.43 5.47 -15.04
CA MET A 1 -9.13 4.42 -16.06
C MET A 1 -7.66 4.38 -16.49
N ARG A 2 -7.01 5.50 -16.82
CA ARG A 2 -5.62 5.54 -17.33
C ARG A 2 -4.60 4.81 -16.43
N TRP A 3 -4.62 5.06 -15.11
CA TRP A 3 -3.75 4.38 -14.14
C TRP A 3 -3.82 2.85 -14.24
N SER A 4 -5.01 2.27 -14.08
CA SER A 4 -5.17 0.81 -14.12
C SER A 4 -4.83 0.22 -15.49
N LYS A 5 -5.04 0.96 -16.59
CA LYS A 5 -4.59 0.53 -17.93
C LYS A 5 -3.07 0.43 -17.99
N ALA A 6 -2.37 1.43 -17.46
CA ALA A 6 -0.91 1.43 -17.40
C ALA A 6 -0.39 0.30 -16.49
N VAL A 7 -1.03 0.05 -15.34
CA VAL A 7 -0.73 -1.11 -14.48
C VAL A 7 -0.83 -2.41 -15.26
N ARG A 8 -1.95 -2.66 -15.95
CA ARG A 8 -2.17 -3.91 -16.71
C ARG A 8 -1.18 -4.09 -17.87
N LYS A 9 -0.68 -2.99 -18.44
CA LYS A 9 0.32 -3.02 -19.51
C LYS A 9 1.77 -3.06 -19.00
N ALA A 10 1.98 -3.03 -17.69
CA ALA A 10 3.29 -2.80 -17.09
C ALA A 10 3.99 -1.54 -17.65
N ASP A 11 3.20 -0.51 -17.96
CA ASP A 11 3.66 0.75 -18.53
C ASP A 11 4.16 1.68 -17.42
N LEU A 12 5.43 1.51 -17.08
CA LEU A 12 6.10 2.24 -16.01
C LEU A 12 6.16 3.74 -16.28
N ASP A 13 6.50 4.15 -17.49
CA ASP A 13 6.66 5.55 -17.86
C ASP A 13 5.35 6.32 -17.73
N ALA A 14 4.23 5.73 -18.19
CA ALA A 14 2.92 6.36 -18.03
C ALA A 14 2.52 6.48 -16.56
N LEU A 15 2.80 5.47 -15.73
CA LEU A 15 2.52 5.53 -14.28
C LEU A 15 3.35 6.60 -13.60
N LEU A 16 4.64 6.66 -13.91
CA LEU A 16 5.55 7.64 -13.33
C LEU A 16 5.17 9.07 -13.74
N ALA A 17 4.81 9.28 -15.01
CA ALA A 17 4.33 10.57 -15.51
C ALA A 17 3.04 11.01 -14.80
N MET A 18 2.07 10.11 -14.65
CA MET A 18 0.83 10.39 -13.90
C MET A 18 1.12 10.67 -12.41
N PHE A 19 2.01 9.91 -11.78
CA PHE A 19 2.38 10.11 -10.39
C PHE A 19 3.03 11.49 -10.17
N LYS A 20 4.05 11.83 -10.97
CA LYS A 20 4.75 13.13 -10.89
C LYS A 20 3.85 14.33 -11.18
N SER A 21 2.78 14.15 -11.97
CA SER A 21 1.80 15.22 -12.22
C SER A 21 1.03 15.64 -10.95
N VAL A 22 0.89 14.72 -9.98
CA VAL A 22 0.19 14.96 -8.71
C VAL A 22 1.18 15.22 -7.57
N VAL A 23 2.32 14.53 -7.57
CA VAL A 23 3.31 14.58 -6.49
C VAL A 23 4.64 15.10 -7.02
N LYS A 24 4.78 16.44 -7.03
CA LYS A 24 5.95 17.11 -7.61
C LYS A 24 7.21 17.05 -6.74
N THR A 25 7.06 16.90 -5.43
CA THR A 25 8.16 17.04 -4.46
C THR A 25 8.57 15.73 -3.78
N ALA A 26 7.95 14.60 -4.11
CA ALA A 26 8.32 13.32 -3.50
C ALA A 26 9.72 12.87 -3.95
N LYS A 27 10.57 12.53 -2.99
CA LYS A 27 11.85 11.86 -3.23
C LYS A 27 11.58 10.37 -3.44
N LEU A 28 11.53 9.97 -4.70
CA LEU A 28 11.35 8.57 -5.10
C LEU A 28 12.72 7.90 -5.26
N ASN A 29 12.91 6.75 -4.62
CA ASN A 29 14.01 5.84 -4.96
C ASN A 29 13.67 5.01 -6.19
N SER A 30 12.43 4.50 -6.25
CA SER A 30 12.01 3.55 -7.28
C SER A 30 10.49 3.58 -7.47
N PHE A 31 10.07 3.20 -8.67
CA PHE A 31 8.68 2.92 -9.01
C PHE A 31 8.67 1.64 -9.84
N SER A 32 7.82 0.67 -9.48
CA SER A 32 7.74 -0.61 -10.19
C SER A 32 6.29 -1.02 -10.48
N VAL A 33 6.11 -1.84 -11.52
CA VAL A 33 4.82 -2.32 -12.01
C VAL A 33 5.00 -3.70 -12.65
N ASN A 34 4.01 -4.59 -12.52
CA ASN A 34 4.12 -5.98 -12.98
C ASN A 34 2.83 -6.55 -13.60
N GLY A 35 1.95 -5.71 -14.17
CA GLY A 35 0.70 -6.16 -14.78
C GLY A 35 -0.46 -6.39 -13.80
N ILE A 36 -0.16 -6.62 -12.51
CA ILE A 36 -1.14 -6.94 -11.46
C ILE A 36 -1.07 -5.98 -10.27
N GLY A 37 -0.12 -5.05 -10.28
CA GLY A 37 0.06 -4.08 -9.24
C GLY A 37 1.18 -3.10 -9.55
N TYR A 38 1.38 -2.19 -8.63
CA TYR A 38 2.46 -1.21 -8.64
C TYR A 38 3.00 -1.00 -7.23
N PHE A 39 4.26 -0.57 -7.16
CA PHE A 39 4.97 -0.23 -5.93
C PHE A 39 5.72 1.08 -6.12
N VAL A 40 5.83 1.84 -5.03
CA VAL A 40 6.50 3.13 -4.97
C VAL A 40 7.40 3.12 -3.75
N ASP A 41 8.68 3.34 -3.99
CA ASP A 41 9.69 3.37 -2.94
C ASP A 41 10.09 4.81 -2.68
N PHE A 42 9.85 5.26 -1.45
CA PHE A 42 10.17 6.60 -0.98
C PHE A 42 11.49 6.57 -0.22
N ALA A 43 12.43 7.42 -0.62
CA ALA A 43 13.72 7.55 0.02
C ALA A 43 13.57 7.93 1.49
N PHE A 44 14.38 7.33 2.37
CA PHE A 44 14.45 7.68 3.77
C PHE A 44 15.88 7.58 4.30
N GLU A 45 16.16 8.27 5.40
CA GLU A 45 17.48 8.26 6.02
C GLU A 45 17.76 6.93 6.73
N GLU A 46 19.05 6.67 6.97
CA GLU A 46 19.47 5.53 7.79
C GLU A 46 18.84 5.59 9.20
N PRO A 47 18.53 4.43 9.79
CA PRO A 47 18.77 3.07 9.27
C PRO A 47 17.70 2.57 8.29
N VAL A 48 16.65 3.35 7.99
CA VAL A 48 15.47 2.85 7.26
C VAL A 48 15.68 2.73 5.75
N LEU A 49 16.51 3.55 5.12
CA LEU A 49 16.78 3.56 3.66
C LEU A 49 15.56 3.92 2.78
N GLN A 50 14.43 3.23 2.93
CA GLN A 50 13.21 3.48 2.20
C GLN A 50 11.93 2.93 2.82
N TYR A 51 10.83 3.54 2.42
CA TYR A 51 9.47 3.02 2.62
C TYR A 51 8.86 2.60 1.29
N THR A 52 8.41 1.36 1.21
CA THR A 52 7.68 0.83 0.05
C THR A 52 6.17 0.91 0.31
N ASN A 53 5.45 1.50 -0.63
CA ASN A 53 3.99 1.47 -0.68
C ASN A 53 3.51 0.83 -1.99
N GLY A 54 2.42 0.09 -1.95
CA GLY A 54 1.91 -0.52 -3.17
C GLY A 54 0.47 -0.97 -3.09
N THR A 55 -0.12 -1.20 -4.25
CA THR A 55 -1.36 -1.96 -4.38
C THR A 55 -1.20 -2.98 -5.49
N THR A 56 -1.46 -4.24 -5.15
CA THR A 56 -1.23 -5.37 -6.05
C THR A 56 -2.26 -6.47 -5.82
N ILE A 57 -2.45 -7.34 -6.81
CA ILE A 57 -3.02 -8.66 -6.59
C ILE A 57 -1.83 -9.59 -6.26
N PRO A 58 -1.87 -10.41 -5.18
CA PRO A 58 -0.78 -11.33 -4.89
C PRO A 58 -0.42 -12.20 -6.11
N PRO A 59 0.88 -12.33 -6.43
CA PRO A 59 1.34 -13.06 -7.61
C PRO A 59 0.95 -14.55 -7.54
N GLY A 60 0.94 -15.21 -8.70
CA GLY A 60 0.53 -16.63 -8.83
C GLY A 60 -0.98 -16.84 -8.96
N SER A 61 -1.79 -15.79 -8.82
CA SER A 61 -3.25 -15.88 -8.97
C SER A 61 -3.78 -15.38 -10.32
N THR A 62 -3.05 -14.47 -10.99
CA THR A 62 -3.40 -13.91 -12.30
C THR A 62 -2.24 -13.12 -12.92
N GLN A 63 -2.40 -12.69 -14.17
CA GLN A 63 -1.55 -11.72 -14.86
C GLN A 63 -2.42 -10.67 -15.57
N PHE A 64 -1.86 -9.49 -15.83
CA PHE A 64 -2.47 -8.41 -16.61
C PHE A 64 -3.87 -7.97 -16.17
N THR A 65 -4.21 -8.16 -14.88
CA THR A 65 -5.51 -7.83 -14.30
C THR A 65 -5.36 -6.78 -13.20
N PHE A 66 -6.10 -5.68 -13.33
CA PHE A 66 -6.17 -4.65 -12.29
C PHE A 66 -7.44 -3.80 -12.47
N SER A 67 -8.35 -3.82 -11.51
CA SER A 67 -9.67 -3.18 -11.62
C SER A 67 -9.62 -1.74 -11.12
N THR A 68 -10.03 -0.78 -11.98
CA THR A 68 -10.16 0.63 -11.60
C THR A 68 -11.13 0.87 -10.44
N PRO A 69 -12.39 0.38 -10.46
CA PRO A 69 -13.31 0.65 -9.35
C PRO A 69 -12.83 0.06 -8.02
N ILE A 70 -12.19 -1.12 -8.04
CA ILE A 70 -11.64 -1.74 -6.84
C ILE A 70 -10.45 -0.93 -6.31
N HIS A 71 -9.51 -0.54 -7.18
CA HIS A 71 -8.37 0.28 -6.79
C HIS A 71 -8.80 1.60 -6.16
N GLN A 72 -9.80 2.28 -6.74
CA GLN A 72 -10.37 3.49 -6.17
C GLN A 72 -11.06 3.24 -4.82
N ALA A 73 -11.77 2.12 -4.67
CA ALA A 73 -12.40 1.75 -3.40
C ALA A 73 -11.36 1.49 -2.30
N ILE A 74 -10.26 0.79 -2.62
CA ILE A 74 -9.15 0.56 -1.71
C ILE A 74 -8.51 1.89 -1.33
N ALA A 75 -8.16 2.73 -2.32
CA ALA A 75 -7.55 4.04 -2.09
C ALA A 75 -8.38 4.90 -1.12
N ARG A 76 -9.71 4.97 -1.33
CA ARG A 76 -10.61 5.67 -0.40
C ARG A 76 -10.62 5.05 1.00
N ALA A 77 -10.59 3.72 1.10
CA ALA A 77 -10.62 3.02 2.38
C ALA A 77 -9.33 3.21 3.19
N VAL A 78 -8.16 3.27 2.55
CA VAL A 78 -6.86 3.43 3.24
C VAL A 78 -6.45 4.88 3.45
N LEU A 79 -7.07 5.84 2.77
CA LEU A 79 -6.72 7.25 2.88
C LEU A 79 -6.79 7.80 4.33
N PRO A 80 -7.81 7.50 5.16
CA PRO A 80 -7.85 7.96 6.55
C PRO A 80 -6.71 7.39 7.40
N PHE A 81 -6.24 6.17 7.07
CA PHE A 81 -5.08 5.56 7.69
C PHE A 81 -3.79 6.33 7.36
N TYR A 82 -3.54 6.62 6.07
CA TYR A 82 -2.36 7.41 5.69
C TYR A 82 -2.40 8.84 6.23
N ARG A 83 -3.58 9.46 6.27
CA ARG A 83 -3.75 10.77 6.92
C ARG A 83 -3.37 10.71 8.40
N ALA A 84 -3.82 9.69 9.13
CA ALA A 84 -3.48 9.52 10.54
C ALA A 84 -1.99 9.28 10.77
N LEU A 85 -1.33 8.52 9.88
CA LEU A 85 0.13 8.36 9.91
C LEU A 85 0.85 9.70 9.71
N ALA A 86 0.43 10.49 8.73
CA ALA A 86 1.08 11.76 8.41
C ALA A 86 0.81 12.86 9.46
N SER A 87 -0.39 12.91 10.05
CA SER A 87 -0.81 14.04 10.89
C SER A 87 -0.72 13.78 12.40
N SER A 88 -0.46 12.55 12.84
CA SER A 88 -0.45 12.20 14.26
C SER A 88 0.77 11.37 14.64
N LYS A 89 1.77 12.04 15.23
CA LYS A 89 2.99 11.40 15.75
C LYS A 89 2.67 10.30 16.76
N SER A 90 1.66 10.50 17.62
CA SER A 90 1.24 9.50 18.62
C SER A 90 0.61 8.27 17.98
N TYR A 91 -0.22 8.43 16.95
CA TYR A 91 -0.77 7.29 16.21
C TYR A 91 0.33 6.51 15.47
N ALA A 92 1.22 7.22 14.78
CA ALA A 92 2.34 6.61 14.06
C ALA A 92 3.27 5.84 15.01
N ALA A 93 3.64 6.45 16.15
CA ALA A 93 4.47 5.81 17.17
C ALA A 93 3.80 4.56 17.78
N ALA A 94 2.50 4.65 18.10
CA ALA A 94 1.77 3.52 18.66
C ALA A 94 1.66 2.35 17.66
N LEU A 95 1.49 2.65 16.37
CA LEU A 95 1.47 1.62 15.34
C LEU A 95 2.85 1.01 15.12
N ALA A 96 3.90 1.83 15.05
CA ALA A 96 5.27 1.35 14.89
C ALA A 96 5.69 0.46 16.06
N ALA A 97 5.38 0.86 17.30
CA ALA A 97 5.63 0.05 18.49
C ALA A 97 4.88 -1.29 18.43
N ALA A 98 3.61 -1.27 17.99
CA ALA A 98 2.83 -2.50 17.84
C ALA A 98 3.36 -3.43 16.74
N ILE A 99 3.87 -2.89 15.63
CA ILE A 99 4.52 -3.65 14.56
C ILE A 99 5.83 -4.27 15.07
N ASN A 100 6.71 -3.47 15.68
CA ASN A 100 8.02 -3.92 16.16
C ASN A 100 7.89 -4.96 17.28
N GLY A 101 6.88 -4.83 18.14
CA GLY A 101 6.56 -5.81 19.18
C GLY A 101 5.76 -7.02 18.70
N ASN A 102 5.47 -7.14 17.39
CA ASN A 102 4.62 -8.19 16.82
C ASN A 102 3.23 -8.32 17.49
N HIS A 103 2.68 -7.21 17.99
CA HIS A 103 1.39 -7.16 18.69
C HIS A 103 0.21 -7.14 17.69
N ALA A 104 -0.04 -8.28 17.03
CA ALA A 104 -1.02 -8.40 15.95
C ALA A 104 -2.43 -7.90 16.31
N ALA A 105 -2.92 -8.17 17.53
CA ALA A 105 -4.22 -7.69 18.00
C ALA A 105 -4.28 -6.15 18.08
N ARG A 106 -3.21 -5.53 18.59
CA ARG A 106 -3.10 -4.06 18.69
C ARG A 106 -3.02 -3.41 17.31
N VAL A 107 -2.21 -3.96 16.41
CA VAL A 107 -2.15 -3.54 15.01
C VAL A 107 -3.53 -3.61 14.37
N ARG A 108 -4.24 -4.74 14.52
CA ARG A 108 -5.59 -4.93 13.97
C ARG A 108 -6.55 -3.85 14.46
N SER A 109 -6.54 -3.54 15.76
CA SER A 109 -7.38 -2.50 16.36
C SER A 109 -7.08 -1.10 15.79
N LEU A 110 -5.79 -0.72 15.73
CA LEU A 110 -5.36 0.59 15.22
C LEU A 110 -5.71 0.78 13.74
N ILE A 111 -5.54 -0.27 12.93
CA ILE A 111 -5.85 -0.23 11.49
C ILE A 111 -7.35 -0.21 11.26
N ARG A 112 -8.13 -1.09 11.89
CA ARG A 112 -9.59 -1.14 11.70
C ARG A 112 -10.30 0.17 12.03
N ARG A 113 -9.78 0.90 13.02
CA ARG A 113 -10.30 2.23 13.37
C ARG A 113 -10.13 3.25 12.24
N LYS A 114 -9.12 3.09 11.38
CA LYS A 114 -8.83 4.00 10.26
C LYS A 114 -9.19 3.44 8.88
N VAL A 115 -9.43 2.13 8.80
CA VAL A 115 -9.86 1.42 7.59
C VAL A 115 -11.12 0.60 7.93
N PRO A 116 -12.30 1.26 8.07
CA PRO A 116 -13.50 0.63 8.60
C PRO A 116 -14.25 -0.25 7.59
N THR A 117 -13.74 -0.43 6.37
CA THR A 117 -14.45 -1.20 5.34
C THR A 117 -14.51 -2.69 5.65
N ALA A 118 -15.68 -3.29 5.44
CA ALA A 118 -15.88 -4.73 5.51
C ALA A 118 -15.10 -5.49 4.41
N ALA A 119 -14.67 -4.80 3.35
CA ALA A 119 -13.85 -5.38 2.29
C ALA A 119 -12.45 -5.76 2.79
N LEU A 120 -11.90 -5.07 3.80
CA LEU A 120 -10.65 -5.45 4.44
C LEU A 120 -10.90 -6.76 5.20
N LYS A 121 -10.22 -7.85 4.81
CA LYS A 121 -10.39 -9.18 5.39
C LYS A 121 -9.21 -9.59 6.25
N CYS A 122 -7.99 -9.33 5.79
CA CYS A 122 -6.78 -9.68 6.51
C CYS A 122 -5.90 -8.46 6.77
N ILE A 123 -5.29 -8.42 7.95
CA ILE A 123 -4.26 -7.46 8.35
C ILE A 123 -3.11 -8.30 8.86
N GLN A 124 -1.94 -8.18 8.23
CA GLN A 124 -0.76 -8.96 8.56
C GLN A 124 0.41 -8.04 8.84
N ILE A 125 1.17 -8.34 9.90
CA ILE A 125 2.51 -7.80 10.08
C ILE A 125 3.44 -8.61 9.16
N ARG A 126 4.11 -7.92 8.24
CA ARG A 126 5.01 -8.51 7.25
C ARG A 126 6.17 -7.56 7.05
N PHE A 127 7.38 -8.12 6.99
CA PHE A 127 8.61 -7.33 7.07
C PHE A 127 8.52 -6.39 8.29
N SER A 128 9.01 -5.18 8.16
CA SER A 128 8.87 -4.11 9.16
C SER A 128 7.65 -3.24 8.91
N GLY A 129 6.51 -3.85 8.52
CA GLY A 129 5.32 -3.13 8.09
C GLY A 129 4.04 -3.95 8.08
N LEU A 130 3.17 -3.65 7.13
CA LEU A 130 1.79 -4.11 7.08
C LEU A 130 1.34 -4.49 5.68
N PHE A 131 0.65 -5.62 5.59
CA PHE A 131 -0.17 -6.01 4.44
C PHE A 131 -1.66 -5.96 4.82
N LEU A 132 -2.45 -5.31 3.96
CA LEU A 132 -3.89 -5.13 4.10
C LEU A 132 -4.58 -5.79 2.90
N ASP A 133 -5.26 -6.91 3.15
CA ASP A 133 -5.90 -7.70 2.08
C ASP A 133 -7.39 -7.40 2.01
N PHE A 134 -7.84 -6.99 0.81
CA PHE A 134 -9.19 -6.60 0.49
C PHE A 134 -9.83 -7.58 -0.48
N ALA A 135 -11.04 -8.05 -0.14
CA ALA A 135 -11.87 -8.89 -0.99
C ALA A 135 -13.17 -8.15 -1.33
N TYR A 136 -13.54 -8.20 -2.61
CA TYR A 136 -14.75 -7.57 -3.16
C TYR A 136 -15.55 -8.62 -3.91
N ALA A 137 -16.88 -8.66 -3.72
CA ALA A 137 -17.75 -9.63 -4.40
C ALA A 137 -17.65 -9.55 -5.93
N SER A 138 -17.34 -8.37 -6.48
CA SER A 138 -17.15 -8.14 -7.91
C SER A 138 -15.83 -8.65 -8.49
N SER A 139 -15.00 -9.35 -7.70
CA SER A 139 -13.69 -9.85 -8.12
C SER A 139 -13.37 -11.17 -7.43
N LYS A 140 -12.95 -12.16 -8.21
CA LYS A 140 -12.39 -13.41 -7.68
C LYS A 140 -11.00 -13.25 -7.04
N PHE A 141 -10.36 -12.09 -7.25
CA PHE A 141 -9.03 -11.79 -6.74
C PHE A 141 -9.08 -10.93 -5.49
N THR A 142 -8.23 -11.27 -4.53
CA THR A 142 -7.91 -10.43 -3.38
C THR A 142 -6.89 -9.38 -3.79
N TYR A 143 -7.11 -8.14 -3.40
CA TYR A 143 -6.17 -7.04 -3.60
C TYR A 143 -5.44 -6.76 -2.29
N ARG A 144 -4.15 -6.53 -2.36
CA ARG A 144 -3.29 -6.18 -1.24
C ARG A 144 -2.84 -4.74 -1.38
N ASN A 145 -3.11 -3.94 -0.36
CA ASN A 145 -2.38 -2.71 -0.12
C ASN A 145 -1.27 -3.00 0.91
N LEU A 146 -0.11 -2.40 0.71
CA LEU A 146 1.06 -2.66 1.55
C LEU A 146 1.79 -1.36 1.88
N LEU A 147 2.35 -1.32 3.08
CA LEU A 147 3.31 -0.32 3.53
C LEU A 147 4.32 -1.02 4.42
N PHE A 148 5.58 -1.01 4.02
CA PHE A 148 6.66 -1.50 4.88
C PHE A 148 7.91 -0.66 4.68
N ARG A 149 8.80 -0.76 5.65
CA ARG A 149 10.12 -0.16 5.57
C ARG A 149 11.17 -1.23 5.31
N GLU A 150 12.16 -0.87 4.51
CA GLU A 150 13.42 -1.58 4.50
C GLU A 150 14.28 -1.09 5.67
N ILE A 151 15.35 -1.79 6.01
CA ILE A 151 16.30 -1.34 7.04
C ILE A 151 17.69 -1.84 6.62
N THR A 152 18.74 -1.07 6.89
CA THR A 152 20.12 -1.58 6.85
C THR A 152 20.26 -2.77 7.79
N GLY A 153 20.99 -3.80 7.35
CA GLY A 153 21.35 -4.97 8.17
C GLY A 153 22.39 -4.65 9.23
#